data_AF-A0A2V8LWT2-F1
#
_entry.id   AF-A0A2V8LWT2-F1
#
_cell.length_a   1.000
_cell.length_b   1.000
_cell.length_c   1.000
_cell.angle_alpha   90.00
_cell.angle_beta   90.00
_cell.angle_gamma   90.00
#
_symmetry.space_group_name_H-M   'P 1'
#
loop_
_entity.id
_entity.type
_entity.pdbx_description
1 polymer ?
#
loop_
_entity_poly.entity_id
_entity_poly.type
_entity_poly.pdbx_seq_one_letter_code
_entity_poly.pdbx_strand_id
1 'polypeptide(L)'
;DGQVEQGINEALARVEADGVIVEGNSFLECVKADLAIMCARAEGGKIKSSARRALASSDFLYLSTLGVTAVPAKRQFELFCAALTIELDFGGLPIVTREDFPLLLSRIFRREKFAEPVAAFTGPVIVTSD
;
A
#
# COMPACT_ATOMS: atom_id res chain seq x y z
N ASP A 1 -20.44 12.32 -12.87
CA ASP A 1 -19.59 11.20 -12.45
C ASP A 1 -19.60 10.02 -13.41
N GLY A 2 -20.72 9.65 -14.06
CA GLY A 2 -20.74 8.53 -15.03
C GLY A 2 -19.90 8.71 -16.31
N GLN A 3 -19.68 9.93 -16.80
CA GLN A 3 -18.86 10.16 -18.01
C GLN A 3 -17.38 9.82 -17.79
N VAL A 4 -16.85 10.05 -16.58
CA VAL A 4 -15.45 9.75 -16.25
C VAL A 4 -15.23 8.25 -16.15
N GLU A 5 -16.11 7.57 -15.41
CA GLU A 5 -16.07 6.10 -15.26
C GLU A 5 -16.22 5.39 -16.62
N GLN A 6 -17.15 5.84 -17.45
CA GLN A 6 -17.32 5.31 -18.80
C GLN A 6 -16.06 5.48 -19.65
N GLY A 7 -15.44 6.66 -19.63
CA GLY A 7 -14.21 6.92 -20.37
C GLY A 7 -13.04 6.03 -19.91
N ILE A 8 -12.93 5.79 -18.59
CA ILE A 8 -11.93 4.88 -18.02
C ILE A 8 -12.17 3.44 -18.48
N ASN A 9 -13.40 2.95 -18.38
CA ASN A 9 -13.76 1.59 -18.77
C ASN A 9 -13.55 1.36 -20.28
N GLU A 10 -13.91 2.32 -21.13
CA GLU A 10 -13.66 2.25 -22.57
C GLU A 10 -12.16 2.26 -22.92
N ALA A 11 -11.34 3.01 -22.17
CA ALA A 11 -9.89 3.02 -22.35
C ALA A 11 -9.27 1.66 -21.96
N LEU A 12 -9.68 1.10 -20.81
CA LEU A 12 -9.20 -0.21 -20.35
C LEU A 12 -9.64 -1.35 -21.28
N ALA A 13 -10.85 -1.29 -21.84
CA ALA A 13 -11.35 -2.29 -22.78
C ALA A 13 -10.54 -2.39 -24.09
N ARG A 14 -9.72 -1.38 -24.40
CA ARG A 14 -8.82 -1.37 -25.56
C ARG A 14 -7.42 -1.87 -25.25
N VAL A 15 -7.12 -2.16 -23.98
CA VAL A 15 -5.80 -2.66 -23.60
C VAL A 15 -5.70 -4.15 -23.93
N GLU A 16 -4.83 -4.48 -24.87
CA GLU A 16 -4.57 -5.87 -25.30
C GLU A 16 -3.47 -6.55 -24.49
N ALA A 17 -2.77 -5.81 -23.62
CA ALA A 17 -1.72 -6.36 -22.78
C ALA A 17 -2.30 -7.18 -21.61
N ASP A 18 -1.64 -8.29 -21.28
CA ASP A 18 -2.04 -9.19 -20.18
C ASP A 18 -1.94 -8.56 -18.78
N GLY A 19 -1.27 -7.40 -18.65
CA GLY A 19 -1.09 -6.70 -17.39
C GLY A 19 -1.06 -5.19 -17.57
N VAL A 20 -1.74 -4.49 -16.67
CA VAL A 20 -1.85 -3.02 -16.67
C VAL A 20 -1.45 -2.49 -15.30
N ILE A 21 -0.52 -1.54 -15.28
CA ILE A 21 -0.19 -0.78 -14.08
C ILE A 21 -0.83 0.60 -14.23
N VAL A 22 -1.66 0.97 -13.26
CA VAL A 22 -2.34 2.26 -13.21
C VAL A 22 -1.82 3.04 -12.02
N GLU A 23 -1.35 4.26 -12.26
CA GLU A 23 -1.00 5.20 -11.20
C GLU A 23 -2.16 6.15 -10.95
N GLY A 24 -2.58 6.26 -9.68
CA GLY A 24 -3.51 7.30 -9.24
C GLY A 24 -4.67 6.77 -8.40
N ASN A 25 -4.87 7.40 -7.25
CA ASN A 25 -5.87 6.97 -6.25
C ASN A 25 -7.31 7.02 -6.76
N SER A 26 -7.65 7.98 -7.63
CA SER A 26 -9.03 8.16 -8.12
C SER A 26 -9.47 7.05 -9.06
N PHE A 27 -8.55 6.30 -9.67
CA PHE A 27 -8.93 5.18 -10.53
C PHE A 27 -9.61 4.07 -9.74
N LEU A 28 -9.22 3.86 -8.48
CA LEU A 28 -9.86 2.87 -7.60
C LEU A 28 -11.32 3.21 -7.26
N GLU A 29 -11.80 4.42 -7.59
CA GLU A 29 -13.22 4.79 -7.48
C GLU A 29 -14.05 4.28 -8.67
N CYS A 30 -13.41 3.96 -9.79
CA CYS A 30 -14.07 3.57 -11.04
C CYS A 30 -13.76 2.14 -11.48
N VAL A 31 -12.66 1.56 -11.00
CA VAL A 31 -12.21 0.23 -11.43
C VAL A 31 -11.75 -0.60 -10.24
N LYS A 32 -12.08 -1.89 -10.27
CA LYS A 32 -11.57 -2.85 -9.31
C LYS A 32 -10.21 -3.38 -9.78
N ALA A 33 -9.17 -3.10 -9.02
CA ALA A 33 -7.85 -3.67 -9.28
C ALA A 33 -7.77 -5.11 -8.73
N ASP A 34 -6.98 -5.96 -9.40
CA ASP A 34 -6.57 -7.26 -8.84
C ASP A 34 -5.61 -7.10 -7.66
N LEU A 35 -4.87 -5.98 -7.66
CA LEU A 35 -3.96 -5.58 -6.61
C LEU A 35 -3.87 -4.04 -6.55
N ALA A 36 -4.08 -3.47 -5.37
CA ALA A 36 -3.95 -2.04 -5.11
C ALA A 36 -2.85 -1.77 -4.07
N ILE A 37 -1.86 -0.95 -4.44
CA ILE A 37 -0.73 -0.60 -3.56
C ILE A 37 -0.80 0.90 -3.26
N MET A 38 -1.07 1.26 -2.00
CA MET A 38 -0.91 2.63 -1.54
C MET A 38 0.58 2.92 -1.36
N CYS A 39 1.07 4.02 -1.90
CA CYS A 39 2.47 4.44 -1.72
C CYS A 39 2.56 5.68 -0.84
N ALA A 40 3.43 5.65 0.16
CA ALA A 40 3.72 6.79 1.02
C ALA A 40 5.22 6.93 1.25
N ARG A 41 5.65 8.12 1.65
CA ARG A 41 7.01 8.34 2.16
C ARG A 41 7.06 8.06 3.65
N ALA A 42 8.18 7.57 4.13
CA ALA A 42 8.39 7.28 5.55
C ALA A 42 8.18 8.50 6.44
N GLU A 43 8.69 9.66 6.03
CA GLU A 43 8.54 10.94 6.72
C GLU A 43 7.14 11.56 6.59
N GLY A 44 6.24 10.90 5.86
CA GLY A 44 4.88 11.35 5.64
C GLY A 44 4.76 12.53 4.68
N GLY A 45 3.68 13.30 4.84
CA GLY A 45 3.36 14.45 3.99
C GLY A 45 1.89 14.83 4.05
N LYS A 46 1.47 15.73 3.14
CA LYS A 46 0.06 16.12 3.08
C LYS A 46 -0.80 14.99 2.52
N ILE A 47 -1.74 14.50 3.33
CA ILE A 47 -2.68 13.45 2.92
C ILE A 47 -3.87 14.10 2.19
N LYS A 48 -3.97 13.83 0.89
CA LYS A 48 -5.12 14.25 0.07
C LYS A 48 -6.37 13.43 0.42
N SER A 49 -7.56 14.00 0.25
CA SER A 49 -8.83 13.31 0.47
C SER A 49 -8.97 12.04 -0.37
N SER A 50 -8.53 12.07 -1.64
CA SER A 50 -8.52 10.88 -2.51
C SER A 50 -7.60 9.77 -2.00
N ALA A 51 -6.48 10.10 -1.36
CA ALA A 51 -5.60 9.09 -0.76
C ALA A 51 -6.29 8.38 0.41
N ARG A 52 -7.05 9.11 1.24
CA ARG A 52 -7.81 8.49 2.34
C ARG A 52 -8.89 7.54 1.85
N ARG A 53 -9.61 7.92 0.79
CA ARG A 53 -10.64 7.05 0.20
C ARG A 53 -10.03 5.79 -0.40
N ALA A 54 -8.95 5.95 -1.16
CA ALA A 54 -8.24 4.82 -1.78
C ALA A 54 -7.57 3.88 -0.76
N LEU A 55 -7.21 4.38 0.44
CA LEU A 55 -6.59 3.56 1.48
C LEU A 55 -7.45 2.35 1.87
N ALA A 56 -8.78 2.54 1.97
CA ALA A 56 -9.72 1.47 2.30
C ALA A 56 -9.84 0.38 1.22
N SER A 57 -9.38 0.66 -0.01
CA SER A 57 -9.40 -0.28 -1.14
C SER A 57 -8.00 -0.79 -1.49
N SER A 58 -7.00 -0.51 -0.65
CA SER A 58 -5.61 -0.93 -0.86
C SER A 58 -5.37 -2.29 -0.22
N ASP A 59 -4.50 -3.10 -0.84
CA ASP A 59 -4.04 -4.39 -0.31
C ASP A 59 -2.73 -4.26 0.49
N PHE A 60 -1.89 -3.25 0.16
CA PHE A 60 -0.66 -2.93 0.90
C PHE A 60 -0.42 -1.44 1.00
N LEU A 61 0.31 -1.03 2.05
CA LEU A 61 0.96 0.27 2.12
C LEU A 61 2.46 0.09 1.90
N TYR A 62 2.95 0.53 0.75
CA TYR A 62 4.37 0.66 0.49
C TYR A 62 4.92 1.96 1.07
N LEU A 63 5.88 1.84 2.00
CA LEU A 63 6.70 2.94 2.46
C LEU A 63 7.98 3.02 1.62
N SER A 64 8.11 4.13 0.91
CA SER A 64 9.35 4.51 0.25
C SER A 64 10.42 4.78 1.29
N THR A 65 11.51 4.02 1.24
CA THR A 65 12.65 4.11 2.16
C THR A 65 13.82 4.88 1.55
N LEU A 66 13.54 5.91 0.74
CA LEU A 66 14.61 6.69 0.11
C LEU A 66 15.52 7.31 1.18
N GLY A 67 16.76 6.83 1.26
CA GLY A 67 17.77 7.31 2.20
C GLY A 67 17.74 6.68 3.61
N VAL A 68 16.89 5.67 3.86
CA VAL A 68 16.80 4.96 5.15
C VAL A 68 16.54 3.46 4.95
N THR A 69 16.76 2.64 5.98
CA THR A 69 16.39 1.21 5.98
C THR A 69 14.94 1.01 6.45
N ALA A 70 14.41 -0.21 6.34
CA ALA A 70 13.01 -0.48 6.67
C ALA A 70 12.60 -0.11 8.10
N VAL A 71 13.42 -0.42 9.10
CA VAL A 71 13.09 -0.18 10.52
C VAL A 71 12.95 1.32 10.84
N PRO A 72 13.92 2.19 10.52
CA PRO A 72 13.76 3.64 10.67
C PRO A 72 12.58 4.20 9.87
N ALA A 73 12.32 3.68 8.66
CA ALA A 73 11.22 4.15 7.83
C ALA A 73 9.85 3.91 8.47
N LYS A 74 9.62 2.70 9.00
CA LYS A 74 8.38 2.34 9.71
C LYS A 74 8.20 3.22 10.95
N ARG A 75 9.26 3.45 11.72
CA ARG A 75 9.23 4.34 12.90
C ARG A 75 8.91 5.79 12.54
N GLN A 76 9.49 6.32 11.47
CA GLN A 76 9.16 7.68 11.00
C GLN A 76 7.69 7.79 10.61
N PHE A 77 7.15 6.75 9.95
CA PHE A 77 5.76 6.73 9.53
C PHE A 77 4.81 6.65 10.72
N GLU A 78 5.12 5.84 11.74
CA GLU A 78 4.38 5.78 13.00
C GLU A 78 4.32 7.15 13.69
N LEU A 79 5.45 7.85 13.76
CA LEU A 79 5.52 9.21 14.33
C LEU A 79 4.69 10.20 13.53
N PHE A 80 4.74 10.11 12.20
CA PHE A 80 3.90 10.92 11.32
C PHE A 80 2.41 10.66 11.58
N CYS A 81 1.98 9.39 11.64
CA CYS A 81 0.59 9.01 11.94
C CYS A 81 0.14 9.51 13.30
N ALA A 82 0.97 9.41 14.34
CA ALA A 82 0.67 9.91 15.68
C ALA A 82 0.51 11.43 15.75
N ALA A 83 1.13 12.17 14.81
CA ALA A 83 1.05 13.63 14.75
C ALA A 83 -0.16 14.14 13.92
N LEU A 84 -0.93 13.25 13.29
CA LEU A 84 -2.09 13.65 12.51
C LEU A 84 -3.26 14.06 13.42
N THR A 85 -3.97 15.10 13.01
CA THR A 85 -5.24 15.51 13.63
C THR A 85 -6.44 14.71 13.15
N ILE A 86 -6.22 13.81 12.19
CA ILE A 86 -7.20 12.91 11.61
C ILE A 86 -6.79 11.49 11.88
N GLU A 87 -7.75 10.65 12.23
CA GLU A 87 -7.51 9.22 12.33
C GLU A 87 -7.46 8.62 10.92
N LEU A 88 -6.45 7.79 10.67
CA LEU A 88 -6.35 6.99 9.46
C LEU A 88 -6.68 5.56 9.81
N ASP A 89 -7.76 5.04 9.22
CA ASP A 89 -8.06 3.63 9.31
C ASP A 89 -7.23 2.88 8.27
N PHE A 90 -6.28 2.09 8.75
CA PHE A 90 -5.49 1.20 7.93
C PHE A 90 -6.12 -0.20 7.84
N GLY A 91 -7.15 -0.56 8.60
CA GLY A 91 -7.81 -1.87 8.48
C GLY A 91 -6.89 -3.09 8.62
N GLY A 92 -5.73 -2.95 9.28
CA GLY A 92 -4.71 -4.00 9.35
C GLY A 92 -3.85 -4.16 8.09
N LEU A 93 -3.88 -3.17 7.18
CA LEU A 93 -3.12 -3.13 5.94
C LEU A 93 -1.63 -3.40 6.19
N PRO A 94 -1.04 -4.43 5.55
CA PRO A 94 0.37 -4.71 5.75
C PRO A 94 1.25 -3.57 5.23
N ILE A 95 2.15 -3.11 6.09
CA ILE A 95 3.11 -2.05 5.76
C ILE A 95 4.42 -2.69 5.29
N VAL A 96 4.75 -2.42 4.03
CA VAL A 96 5.85 -3.04 3.31
C VAL A 96 6.83 -1.99 2.83
N THR A 97 8.07 -2.41 2.62
CA THR A 97 9.19 -1.58 2.19
C THR A 97 9.89 -2.24 1.01
N ARG A 98 10.94 -1.60 0.49
CA ARG A 98 11.73 -2.18 -0.61
C ARG A 98 12.33 -3.54 -0.25
N GLU A 99 12.64 -3.77 1.01
CA GLU A 99 13.19 -5.05 1.49
C GLU A 99 12.15 -6.19 1.40
N ASP A 100 10.86 -5.87 1.45
CA ASP A 100 9.76 -6.82 1.35
C ASP A 100 9.36 -7.13 -0.11
N PHE A 101 9.82 -6.33 -1.09
CA PHE A 101 9.41 -6.44 -2.50
C PHE A 101 9.64 -7.82 -3.13
N PRO A 102 10.81 -8.49 -2.94
CA PRO A 102 11.02 -9.82 -3.52
C PRO A 102 9.95 -10.82 -3.08
N LEU A 103 9.55 -10.77 -1.80
CA LEU A 103 8.49 -11.61 -1.26
C LEU A 103 7.12 -11.23 -1.84
N LEU A 104 6.82 -9.93 -1.95
CA LEU A 104 5.57 -9.44 -2.53
C LEU A 104 5.40 -9.87 -3.99
N LEU A 105 6.42 -9.67 -4.82
CA LEU A 105 6.40 -10.08 -6.23
C LEU A 105 6.15 -11.58 -6.35
N SER A 106 6.84 -12.40 -5.55
CA SER A 106 6.67 -13.85 -5.57
C SER A 106 5.23 -14.31 -5.30
N ARG A 107 4.44 -13.51 -4.56
CA ARG A 107 3.04 -13.81 -4.21
C ARG A 107 2.05 -13.29 -5.25
N ILE A 108 2.32 -12.13 -5.84
CA ILE A 108 1.52 -11.58 -6.96
C ILE A 108 1.51 -12.57 -8.14
N PHE A 109 2.66 -13.14 -8.48
CA PHE A 109 2.77 -14.13 -9.56
C PHE A 109 2.08 -15.48 -9.26
N ARG A 110 1.71 -15.76 -8.00
CA ARG A 110 1.04 -17.02 -7.59
C ARG A 110 -0.49 -16.94 -7.52
N ARG A 111 -1.11 -15.76 -7.72
CA ARG A 111 -2.57 -15.54 -7.57
C ARG A 111 -3.16 -16.04 -6.23
N GLU A 112 -2.35 -16.09 -5.18
CA GLU A 112 -2.83 -16.43 -3.83
C GLU A 112 -3.48 -15.19 -3.21
N LYS A 113 -4.79 -15.24 -2.94
CA LYS A 113 -5.47 -14.18 -2.15
C LYS A 113 -4.81 -14.10 -0.77
N PHE A 114 -4.49 -12.88 -0.34
CA PHE A 114 -3.94 -12.61 0.98
C PHE A 114 -4.94 -13.00 2.07
N ALA A 115 -4.83 -14.22 2.59
CA ALA A 115 -5.77 -14.74 3.58
C ALA A 115 -5.36 -14.44 5.03
N GLU A 116 -4.10 -14.10 5.32
CA GLU A 116 -3.69 -13.76 6.69
C GLU A 116 -2.60 -12.67 6.74
N PRO A 117 -2.62 -11.80 7.77
CA PRO A 117 -1.48 -10.95 8.09
C PRO A 117 -0.27 -11.83 8.32
N VAL A 118 0.87 -11.50 7.69
CA VAL A 118 2.16 -12.04 8.14
C VAL A 118 2.29 -11.64 9.61
N ALA A 119 2.40 -12.64 10.48
CA ALA A 119 2.34 -12.55 11.94
C ALA A 119 2.87 -11.24 12.53
N ALA A 120 2.20 -10.76 13.59
CA ALA A 120 2.61 -9.58 14.35
C ALA A 120 4.13 -9.58 14.55
N PHE A 121 4.79 -8.52 14.09
CA PHE A 121 6.21 -8.29 14.30
C PHE A 121 6.47 -8.26 15.82
N THR A 122 6.91 -9.39 16.36
CA THR A 122 7.53 -9.44 17.68
C THR A 122 9.00 -9.09 17.41
N GLY A 123 9.42 -7.91 17.90
CA GLY A 123 10.79 -7.42 17.71
C GLY A 123 11.85 -8.42 18.18
N PRO A 124 13.16 -8.11 18.02
CA PRO A 124 14.21 -9.06 18.36
C PRO A 124 14.12 -9.47 19.84
N VAL A 125 13.93 -10.76 20.09
CA VAL A 125 14.13 -11.36 21.42
C VAL A 125 15.63 -11.41 21.66
N ILE A 126 16.13 -10.50 22.49
CA ILE A 126 17.49 -10.59 23.02
C ILE A 126 17.46 -11.61 24.15
N VAL A 127 18.03 -12.80 23.90
CA VAL A 127 18.35 -13.77 24.95
C VAL A 127 19.76 -13.46 25.43
N THR A 128 19.89 -12.85 26.60
CA THR A 128 21.16 -12.85 27.34
C THR A 128 21.24 -14.11 28.17
N SER A 129 22.33 -14.86 28.03
CA SER A 129 22.73 -15.89 28.98
C SER A 129 23.51 -15.22 30.12
N ASP A 130 23.27 -15.66 31.36
CA ASP A 130 23.89 -15.14 32.59
C ASP A 130 25.41 -15.03 32.54
#